data_AF-A0A1F8TEP2-F1
#
_entry.id   AF-A0A1F8TEP2-F1
#
_cell.length_a   1.000
_cell.length_b   1.000
_cell.length_c   1.000
_cell.angle_alpha   90.00
_cell.angle_beta   90.00
_cell.angle_gamma   90.00
#
_symmetry.space_group_name_H-M   'P 1'
#
loop_
_entity.id
_entity.type
_entity.pdbx_description
1 polymer ?
#
loop_
_entity_poly.entity_id
_entity_poly.type
_entity_poly.pdbx_seq_one_letter_code
_entity_poly.pdbx_strand_id
1 'polypeptide(L)'
;MSETSQTTGRSLKPTYRRLYAPLAVLAMAALGTAMCAGLGGTPAEDTGANQDVAATLEALQAELANAQATVEAAGSSQPTISAPESPTEATPAPVAAPGEKVEDTFDSDIGTFALGEGVQIKSGALFLGPFEQCAGDVAAFDSPIDCNAVCLTCGANLTNYNMTVDVAFAEGLSDKQFGALLRFVDQNGDSMLDREDYLLILAFDSFANRWSSWVHVPDAVRPWYDIKSGPAGMRGQNSPNRLEVKATNNGRMIDVFLNDKRLVKFTADAPQPGETLVEDWMESGAVGLVALDRRVQARYDNFVLEPLP
;
A
#
# COMPACT_ATOMS: atom_id res chain seq x y z
N MET A 1 38.22 53.75 -8.82
CA MET A 1 37.15 53.95 -7.82
C MET A 1 36.64 52.56 -7.50
N SER A 2 37.29 51.90 -6.55
CA SER A 2 36.85 51.76 -5.13
C SER A 2 35.69 50.78 -5.05
N GLU A 3 35.67 49.72 -4.26
CA GLU A 3 36.54 49.25 -3.18
C GLU A 3 36.25 47.77 -2.94
N THR A 4 37.27 47.09 -2.44
CA THR A 4 37.30 45.71 -1.94
C THR A 4 36.36 45.53 -0.73
N SER A 5 35.67 44.39 -0.64
CA SER A 5 35.44 43.76 0.67
C SER A 5 35.11 42.27 0.56
N GLN A 6 36.13 41.46 0.84
CA GLN A 6 35.94 40.16 1.46
C GLN A 6 35.57 40.39 2.94
N THR A 7 34.62 39.64 3.48
CA THR A 7 34.65 39.31 4.92
C THR A 7 34.21 37.88 5.13
N THR A 8 35.09 37.18 5.81
CA THR A 8 35.06 35.81 6.29
C THR A 8 34.11 35.63 7.49
N GLY A 9 33.59 34.41 7.62
CA GLY A 9 33.42 33.76 8.91
C GLY A 9 32.03 33.80 9.54
N ARG A 10 31.36 32.64 9.60
CA ARG A 10 31.31 31.84 10.84
C ARG A 10 30.58 30.52 10.60
N SER A 11 31.30 29.44 10.89
CA SER A 11 30.75 28.12 11.17
C SER A 11 29.86 28.19 12.41
N LEU A 12 28.62 27.71 12.28
CA LEU A 12 27.77 27.35 13.41
C LEU A 12 27.25 25.94 13.15
N LYS A 13 27.94 24.96 13.72
CA LYS A 13 27.39 23.62 13.99
C LYS A 13 26.29 23.77 15.05
N PRO A 14 25.08 23.22 14.85
CA PRO A 14 24.21 22.88 15.95
C PRO A 14 24.56 21.48 16.46
N THR A 15 24.93 21.47 17.73
CA THR A 15 25.25 20.33 18.58
C THR A 15 24.07 19.37 18.71
N TYR A 16 24.33 18.07 18.56
CA TYR A 16 23.44 16.98 18.96
C TYR A 16 22.95 17.17 20.40
N ARG A 17 21.64 17.27 20.61
CA ARG A 17 21.01 16.98 21.91
C ARG A 17 20.13 15.75 21.75
N ARG A 18 20.64 14.63 22.27
CA ARG A 18 19.83 13.47 22.66
C ARG A 18 18.85 13.91 23.74
N LEU A 19 17.55 13.76 23.48
CA LEU A 19 16.52 13.75 24.50
C LEU A 19 15.81 12.39 24.41
N TYR A 20 16.28 11.48 25.27
CA TYR A 20 15.57 10.27 25.64
C TYR A 20 14.38 10.65 26.55
N ALA A 21 13.23 10.03 26.28
CA ALA A 21 12.08 9.83 27.18
C ALA A 21 11.35 11.11 27.69
N PRO A 22 10.01 11.19 27.59
CA PRO A 22 9.12 10.17 28.13
C PRO A 22 7.83 9.94 27.31
N LEU A 23 7.76 8.88 26.52
CA LEU A 23 6.50 8.39 25.91
C LEU A 23 5.74 7.39 26.80
N ALA A 24 6.15 7.26 28.06
CA ALA A 24 5.55 6.36 29.05
C ALA A 24 4.30 6.93 29.77
N VAL A 25 3.70 8.03 29.28
CA VAL A 25 2.54 8.69 29.94
C VAL A 25 1.26 8.68 29.08
N LEU A 26 1.31 8.26 27.81
CA LEU A 26 0.10 8.21 26.96
C LEU A 26 -0.70 6.89 26.99
N ALA A 27 -0.27 5.90 27.78
CA ALA A 27 -0.94 4.59 27.89
C ALA A 27 -2.09 4.53 28.93
N MET A 28 -2.35 5.62 29.69
CA MET A 28 -3.33 5.63 30.80
C MET A 28 -4.63 6.41 30.49
N ALA A 29 -4.83 6.93 29.27
CA ALA A 29 -5.98 7.79 28.95
C ALA A 29 -7.05 7.15 28.02
N ALA A 30 -6.86 5.90 27.56
CA ALA A 30 -7.75 5.27 26.57
C ALA A 30 -8.73 4.21 27.14
N LEU A 31 -8.92 4.15 28.46
CA LEU A 31 -9.83 3.20 29.14
C LEU A 31 -11.08 3.87 29.75
N GLY A 32 -11.48 5.04 29.24
CA GLY A 32 -12.47 5.91 29.88
C GLY A 32 -13.86 6.02 29.25
N THR A 33 -14.12 5.59 28.01
CA THR A 33 -15.38 5.94 27.34
C THR A 33 -15.91 4.87 26.38
N ALA A 34 -16.66 3.89 26.90
CA ALA A 34 -17.79 3.25 26.21
C ALA A 34 -18.58 2.26 27.11
N MET A 35 -18.84 2.60 28.38
CA MET A 35 -19.99 2.04 29.11
C MET A 35 -21.08 3.11 29.15
N CYS A 36 -21.84 3.23 28.06
CA CYS A 36 -23.09 4.00 28.02
C CYS A 36 -23.96 3.51 26.85
N ALA A 37 -24.55 2.33 27.00
CA ALA A 37 -25.76 1.94 26.26
C ALA A 37 -26.45 0.81 27.03
N GLY A 38 -27.47 1.16 27.83
CA GLY A 38 -28.31 0.15 28.50
C GLY A 38 -28.96 0.58 29.81
N LEU A 39 -29.60 1.75 29.88
CA LEU A 39 -30.54 2.06 30.96
C LEU A 39 -31.96 2.16 30.38
N GLY A 40 -32.68 1.05 30.48
CA GLY A 40 -34.09 0.93 30.17
C GLY A 40 -34.66 -0.34 30.79
N GLY A 41 -35.02 -0.30 32.08
CA GLY A 41 -35.67 -1.41 32.77
C GLY A 41 -35.82 -1.16 34.28
N THR A 42 -37.07 -1.16 34.75
CA THR A 42 -37.54 -1.00 36.14
C THR A 42 -37.03 -2.06 37.14
N PRO A 43 -37.11 -1.83 38.46
CA PRO A 43 -36.31 -2.53 39.46
C PRO A 43 -36.92 -3.88 39.85
N ALA A 44 -36.10 -4.93 39.85
CA ALA A 44 -36.37 -6.17 40.55
C ALA A 44 -35.07 -6.73 41.12
N GLU A 45 -35.08 -6.87 42.45
CA GLU A 45 -34.28 -7.72 43.34
C GLU A 45 -32.77 -7.90 43.11
N ASP A 46 -32.07 -7.35 44.10
CA ASP A 46 -30.72 -7.61 44.57
C ASP A 46 -30.46 -9.11 44.82
N THR A 47 -29.61 -9.72 43.99
CA THR A 47 -28.59 -10.73 44.37
C THR A 47 -27.91 -11.27 43.11
N GLY A 48 -26.69 -10.80 42.79
CA GLY A 48 -25.85 -11.50 41.80
C GLY A 48 -24.73 -10.72 41.12
N ALA A 49 -24.75 -9.39 41.09
CA ALA A 49 -23.83 -8.62 40.24
C ALA A 49 -22.39 -8.44 40.79
N ASN A 50 -22.12 -8.81 42.04
CA ASN A 50 -20.79 -8.66 42.66
C ASN A 50 -19.95 -9.94 42.70
N GLN A 51 -20.50 -11.11 42.32
CA GLN A 51 -19.72 -12.36 42.23
C GLN A 51 -18.92 -12.47 40.93
N ASP A 52 -19.42 -11.92 39.81
CA ASP A 52 -18.75 -12.04 38.51
C ASP A 52 -17.50 -11.16 38.40
N VAL A 53 -17.47 -9.99 39.05
CA VAL A 53 -16.29 -9.11 39.02
C VAL A 53 -15.15 -9.68 39.87
N ALA A 54 -15.46 -10.29 41.02
CA ALA A 54 -14.47 -10.95 41.87
C ALA A 54 -13.89 -12.20 41.20
N ALA A 55 -14.73 -13.02 40.57
CA ALA A 55 -14.30 -14.20 39.83
C ALA A 55 -13.43 -13.84 38.60
N THR A 56 -13.74 -12.74 37.91
CA THR A 56 -12.95 -12.26 36.78
C THR A 56 -11.58 -11.72 37.24
N LEU A 57 -11.51 -11.09 38.42
CA LEU A 57 -10.25 -10.61 38.98
C LEU A 57 -9.33 -11.76 39.44
N GLU A 58 -9.89 -12.80 40.05
CA GLU A 58 -9.13 -14.00 40.44
C GLU A 58 -8.62 -14.77 39.21
N ALA A 59 -9.41 -14.84 38.13
CA ALA A 59 -8.99 -15.47 36.87
C ALA A 59 -7.81 -14.72 36.21
N LEU A 60 -7.86 -13.38 36.16
CA LEU A 60 -6.75 -12.58 35.63
C LEU A 60 -5.48 -12.68 36.51
N GLN A 61 -5.62 -12.75 37.84
CA GLN A 61 -4.48 -12.92 38.73
C GLN A 61 -3.84 -14.30 38.59
N ALA A 62 -4.64 -15.34 38.37
CA ALA A 62 -4.13 -16.69 38.10
C ALA A 62 -3.41 -16.77 36.75
N GLU A 63 -3.90 -16.08 35.71
CA GLU A 63 -3.26 -16.03 34.39
C GLU A 63 -1.92 -15.27 34.43
N LEU A 64 -1.84 -14.18 35.20
CA LEU A 64 -0.60 -13.43 35.43
C LEU A 64 0.44 -14.26 36.20
N ALA A 65 0.00 -15.01 37.22
CA ALA A 65 0.87 -15.92 37.97
C ALA A 65 1.40 -17.07 37.09
N ASN A 66 0.57 -17.62 36.20
CA ASN A 66 1.01 -18.63 35.22
C ASN A 66 2.00 -18.06 34.19
N ALA A 67 1.77 -16.84 33.71
CA ALA A 67 2.69 -16.16 32.81
C ALA A 67 4.05 -15.90 33.49
N GLN A 68 4.05 -15.47 34.76
CA GLN A 68 5.28 -15.29 35.54
C GLN A 68 6.00 -16.60 35.84
N ALA A 69 5.27 -17.68 36.16
CA ALA A 69 5.83 -19.01 36.35
C ALA A 69 6.42 -19.60 35.05
N THR A 70 5.87 -19.25 33.89
CA THR A 70 6.40 -19.66 32.57
C THR A 70 7.71 -18.93 32.23
N VAL A 71 7.88 -17.69 32.71
CA VAL A 71 9.12 -16.91 32.56
C VAL A 71 10.19 -17.39 33.55
N GLU A 72 9.82 -17.75 34.79
CA GLU A 72 10.77 -18.27 35.78
C GLU A 72 11.22 -19.73 35.49
N ALA A 73 10.36 -20.56 34.89
CA ALA A 73 10.72 -21.91 34.45
C ALA A 73 11.66 -21.96 33.23
N ALA A 74 11.75 -20.87 32.45
CA ALA A 74 12.71 -20.71 31.36
C ALA A 74 14.11 -20.28 31.84
N GLY A 75 14.28 -19.98 33.14
CA GLY A 75 15.51 -19.45 33.72
C GLY A 75 16.55 -20.48 34.18
N SER A 76 16.31 -21.79 34.04
CA SER A 76 17.27 -22.79 34.53
C SER A 76 17.23 -24.11 33.77
N SER A 77 17.63 -24.09 32.50
CA SER A 77 18.31 -25.23 31.89
C SER A 77 19.05 -24.74 30.65
N GLN A 78 20.37 -24.91 30.67
CA GLN A 78 21.27 -24.60 29.57
C GLN A 78 21.44 -25.87 28.73
N PRO A 79 20.91 -25.95 27.50
CA PRO A 79 21.45 -26.83 26.50
C PRO A 79 22.62 -26.12 25.81
N THR A 80 23.69 -26.85 25.55
CA THR A 80 24.79 -26.38 24.70
C THR A 80 24.26 -26.21 23.28
N ILE A 81 23.91 -24.98 22.90
CA ILE A 81 23.52 -24.62 21.52
C ILE A 81 24.78 -24.11 20.82
N SER A 82 25.19 -24.80 19.75
CA SER A 82 26.19 -24.34 18.80
C SER A 82 25.86 -22.93 18.31
N ALA A 83 26.89 -22.11 18.10
CA ALA A 83 26.77 -20.72 17.67
C ALA A 83 25.71 -20.52 16.56
N PRO A 84 24.90 -19.44 16.61
CA PRO A 84 24.08 -19.07 15.47
C PRO A 84 25.02 -18.77 14.31
N GLU A 85 24.79 -19.43 13.17
CA GLU A 85 25.27 -18.90 11.90
C GLU A 85 24.77 -17.45 11.79
N SER A 86 25.68 -16.54 11.42
CA SER A 86 25.31 -15.20 10.99
C SER A 86 24.08 -15.28 10.09
N PRO A 87 23.16 -14.30 10.13
CA PRO A 87 22.16 -14.22 9.08
C PRO A 87 22.91 -14.17 7.77
N THR A 88 22.79 -15.24 6.98
CA THR A 88 23.20 -15.23 5.58
C THR A 88 22.41 -14.08 4.99
N GLU A 89 23.10 -12.99 4.71
CA GLU A 89 22.63 -11.89 3.89
C GLU A 89 21.97 -12.57 2.68
N ALA A 90 20.64 -12.48 2.60
CA ALA A 90 19.91 -13.04 1.48
C ALA A 90 20.52 -12.35 0.26
N THR A 91 21.25 -13.11 -0.56
CA THR A 91 21.69 -12.65 -1.86
C THR A 91 20.45 -12.07 -2.52
N PRO A 92 20.43 -10.77 -2.89
CA PRO A 92 19.30 -10.21 -3.60
C PRO A 92 19.02 -11.13 -4.78
N ALA A 93 17.77 -11.55 -4.95
CA ALA A 93 17.38 -12.22 -6.18
C ALA A 93 17.86 -11.35 -7.36
N PRO A 94 18.33 -11.94 -8.47
CA PRO A 94 18.78 -11.15 -9.60
C PRO A 94 17.65 -10.19 -10.00
N VAL A 95 17.89 -8.90 -9.81
CA VAL A 95 17.01 -7.86 -10.31
C VAL A 95 16.97 -8.04 -11.83
N ALA A 96 15.79 -8.35 -12.36
CA ALA A 96 15.59 -8.53 -13.80
C ALA A 96 16.16 -7.32 -14.54
N ALA A 97 16.90 -7.56 -15.62
CA ALA A 97 17.45 -6.45 -16.39
C ALA A 97 16.30 -5.66 -17.04
N PRO A 98 16.47 -4.34 -17.29
CA PRO A 98 15.46 -3.56 -17.98
C PRO A 98 15.08 -4.22 -19.31
N GLY A 99 13.80 -4.54 -19.50
CA GLY A 99 13.34 -5.22 -20.71
C GLY A 99 13.26 -6.75 -20.63
N GLU A 100 13.43 -7.34 -19.45
CA GLU A 100 13.17 -8.76 -19.21
C GLU A 100 11.78 -8.99 -18.62
N LYS A 101 11.30 -10.23 -18.73
CA LYS A 101 10.07 -10.67 -18.07
C LYS A 101 10.29 -10.63 -16.55
N VAL A 102 9.36 -10.03 -15.82
CA VAL A 102 9.35 -9.97 -14.36
C VAL A 102 8.21 -10.83 -13.84
N GLU A 103 8.49 -11.69 -12.87
CA GLU A 103 7.50 -12.53 -12.20
C GLU A 103 7.70 -12.39 -10.69
N ASP A 104 6.59 -12.23 -9.96
CA ASP A 104 6.61 -12.17 -8.50
C ASP A 104 5.36 -12.88 -7.94
N THR A 105 5.57 -13.99 -7.25
CA THR A 105 4.52 -14.75 -6.57
C THR A 105 4.22 -14.22 -5.18
N PHE A 106 5.02 -13.28 -4.68
CA PHE A 106 4.96 -12.76 -3.31
C PHE A 106 5.12 -13.86 -2.23
N ASP A 107 5.94 -14.87 -2.50
CA ASP A 107 6.33 -15.86 -1.47
C ASP A 107 7.32 -15.25 -0.45
N SER A 108 8.11 -14.26 -0.88
CA SER A 108 9.03 -13.48 -0.08
C SER A 108 9.28 -12.12 -0.73
N ASP A 109 9.74 -11.13 0.04
CA ASP A 109 10.23 -9.88 -0.54
C ASP A 109 11.55 -10.09 -1.27
N ILE A 110 11.50 -10.02 -2.60
CA ILE A 110 12.68 -10.12 -3.49
C ILE A 110 13.15 -8.76 -4.01
N GLY A 111 12.56 -7.65 -3.53
CA GLY A 111 12.93 -6.29 -3.93
C GLY A 111 12.36 -5.83 -5.28
N THR A 112 11.38 -6.53 -5.85
CA THR A 112 10.71 -6.12 -7.09
C THR A 112 9.91 -4.84 -6.90
N PHE A 113 9.24 -4.71 -5.75
CA PHE A 113 8.37 -3.59 -5.42
C PHE A 113 8.94 -2.76 -4.28
N ALA A 114 8.72 -1.44 -4.32
CA ALA A 114 8.93 -0.57 -3.18
C ALA A 114 7.84 -0.84 -2.14
N LEU A 115 8.23 -1.42 -1.00
CA LEU A 115 7.31 -1.74 0.10
C LEU A 115 7.43 -0.68 1.20
N GLY A 116 6.37 0.12 1.36
CA GLY A 116 6.26 1.10 2.43
C GLY A 116 5.63 0.55 3.72
N GLU A 117 5.39 1.43 4.69
CA GLU A 117 4.66 1.07 5.90
C GLU A 117 3.22 0.68 5.52
N GLY A 118 2.70 -0.44 6.04
CA GLY A 118 1.35 -0.91 5.71
C GLY A 118 1.26 -1.81 4.46
N VAL A 119 2.39 -2.12 3.82
CA VAL A 119 2.51 -3.19 2.82
C VAL A 119 3.08 -4.45 3.49
N GLN A 120 2.45 -5.61 3.27
CA GLN A 120 2.87 -6.86 3.89
C GLN A 120 2.90 -7.99 2.88
N ILE A 121 3.99 -8.74 2.84
CA ILE A 121 4.04 -10.05 2.18
C ILE A 121 3.78 -11.13 3.22
N LYS A 122 2.67 -11.86 3.07
CA LYS A 122 2.33 -12.97 3.96
C LYS A 122 1.54 -14.03 3.22
N SER A 123 1.85 -15.31 3.49
CA SER A 123 1.13 -16.44 2.91
C SER A 123 1.09 -16.47 1.37
N GLY A 124 2.18 -16.07 0.71
CA GLY A 124 2.28 -16.09 -0.76
C GLY A 124 1.48 -14.98 -1.46
N ALA A 125 1.28 -13.84 -0.79
CA ALA A 125 0.52 -12.72 -1.33
C ALA A 125 1.03 -11.39 -0.78
N LEU A 126 0.90 -10.33 -1.59
CA LEU A 126 1.11 -8.95 -1.16
C LEU A 126 -0.22 -8.36 -0.71
N PHE A 127 -0.26 -7.86 0.52
CA PHE A 127 -1.38 -7.12 1.09
C PHE A 127 -1.01 -5.64 1.17
N LEU A 128 -1.85 -4.80 0.58
CA LEU A 128 -1.68 -3.35 0.53
C LEU A 128 -2.80 -2.69 1.34
N GLY A 129 -2.45 -2.08 2.47
CA GLY A 129 -3.40 -1.51 3.44
C GLY A 129 -3.80 -2.49 4.56
N PRO A 130 -4.81 -2.17 5.38
CA PRO A 130 -5.61 -0.95 5.35
C PRO A 130 -4.85 0.25 5.92
N PHE A 131 -4.81 1.34 5.17
CA PHE A 131 -4.23 2.61 5.63
C PHE A 131 -5.28 3.45 6.35
N GLU A 132 -4.91 4.23 7.36
CA GLU A 132 -5.86 5.17 7.97
C GLU A 132 -6.30 6.26 7.00
N GLN A 133 -5.38 6.72 6.15
CA GLN A 133 -5.64 7.65 5.06
C GLN A 133 -4.53 7.56 4.03
N CYS A 134 -4.88 7.30 2.78
CA CYS A 134 -4.05 7.52 1.61
C CYS A 134 -4.32 8.90 1.05
N ALA A 135 -3.32 9.50 0.42
CA ALA A 135 -3.45 10.78 -0.27
C ALA A 135 -4.48 10.67 -1.40
N GLY A 136 -5.75 10.92 -1.08
CA GLY A 136 -6.81 11.15 -2.07
C GLY A 136 -6.65 12.47 -2.81
N ASP A 137 -5.66 13.28 -2.41
CA ASP A 137 -5.32 14.58 -3.00
C ASP A 137 -3.79 14.78 -2.94
N VAL A 138 -3.07 14.01 -3.77
CA VAL A 138 -1.60 14.13 -3.94
C VAL A 138 -1.18 15.52 -4.43
N ALA A 139 -2.13 16.35 -4.87
CA ALA A 139 -1.90 17.75 -5.23
C ALA A 139 -1.56 18.65 -4.02
N ALA A 140 -1.83 18.20 -2.79
CA ALA A 140 -1.70 19.00 -1.58
C ALA A 140 -0.57 18.55 -0.64
N PHE A 141 -0.04 17.34 -0.79
CA PHE A 141 0.99 16.78 0.09
C PHE A 141 1.89 15.80 -0.66
N ASP A 142 3.21 15.95 -0.47
CA ASP A 142 4.19 14.90 -0.71
C ASP A 142 3.78 13.70 0.13
N SER A 143 3.19 12.69 -0.50
CA SER A 143 2.80 11.48 0.21
C SER A 143 3.94 10.48 0.08
N PRO A 144 4.43 9.90 1.19
CA PRO A 144 5.25 8.71 1.07
C PRO A 144 4.47 7.68 0.25
N ILE A 145 5.20 6.90 -0.55
CA ILE A 145 4.70 5.86 -1.47
C ILE A 145 3.88 4.78 -0.73
N ASP A 146 3.71 4.84 0.59
CA ASP A 146 3.13 3.81 1.43
C ASP A 146 1.80 3.20 0.91
N CYS A 147 0.94 4.00 0.26
CA CYS A 147 -0.33 3.51 -0.32
C CYS A 147 -0.20 2.84 -1.70
N ASN A 148 1.01 2.80 -2.24
CA ASN A 148 1.36 2.22 -3.51
C ASN A 148 2.48 1.20 -3.31
N ALA A 149 2.45 0.13 -4.09
CA ALA A 149 3.62 -0.73 -4.30
C ALA A 149 4.08 -0.52 -5.74
N VAL A 150 5.03 0.39 -5.95
CA VAL A 150 5.58 0.68 -7.28
C VAL A 150 6.64 -0.35 -7.61
N CYS A 151 6.58 -0.92 -8.81
CA CYS A 151 7.62 -1.83 -9.29
C CYS A 151 8.89 -1.03 -9.59
N LEU A 152 9.94 -1.26 -8.81
CA LEU A 152 11.22 -0.56 -8.94
C LEU A 152 12.01 -0.99 -10.18
N THR A 153 11.74 -2.20 -10.64
CA THR A 153 12.56 -2.89 -11.64
C THR A 153 11.84 -3.00 -12.98
N CYS A 154 10.57 -2.59 -13.07
CA CYS A 154 9.73 -2.91 -14.20
C CYS A 154 8.81 -1.76 -14.66
N GLY A 155 8.48 -1.75 -15.95
CA GLY A 155 7.61 -0.76 -16.59
C GLY A 155 8.29 0.53 -17.06
N ALA A 156 9.22 1.12 -16.28
CA ALA A 156 9.78 2.46 -16.55
C ALA A 156 10.31 2.67 -17.98
N ASN A 157 10.99 1.65 -18.54
CA ASN A 157 11.57 1.66 -19.88
C ASN A 157 10.80 0.78 -20.88
N LEU A 158 9.58 0.35 -20.56
CA LEU A 158 8.74 -0.50 -21.40
C LEU A 158 7.58 0.30 -22.00
N THR A 159 7.59 0.42 -23.33
CA THR A 159 6.46 1.02 -24.06
C THR A 159 5.37 -0.01 -24.30
N ASN A 160 5.73 -1.20 -24.79
CA ASN A 160 4.82 -2.34 -25.00
C ASN A 160 5.04 -3.42 -23.94
N TYR A 161 3.96 -3.90 -23.33
CA TYR A 161 4.01 -4.97 -22.34
C TYR A 161 2.65 -5.68 -22.18
N ASN A 162 2.68 -6.88 -21.61
CA ASN A 162 1.52 -7.55 -21.03
C ASN A 162 1.74 -7.70 -19.51
N MET A 163 0.91 -7.04 -18.72
CA MET A 163 0.92 -7.14 -17.26
C MET A 163 -0.25 -8.01 -16.83
N THR A 164 -0.01 -9.00 -15.98
CA THR A 164 -1.08 -9.73 -15.29
C THR A 164 -0.84 -9.77 -13.81
N VAL A 165 -1.91 -9.65 -13.02
CA VAL A 165 -1.87 -9.82 -11.57
C VAL A 165 -3.23 -10.31 -11.11
N ASP A 166 -3.25 -11.21 -10.14
CA ASP A 166 -4.47 -11.60 -9.46
C ASP A 166 -4.76 -10.58 -8.35
N VAL A 167 -5.96 -10.00 -8.35
CA VAL A 167 -6.35 -8.94 -7.41
C VAL A 167 -7.66 -9.28 -6.70
N ALA A 168 -7.72 -9.05 -5.39
CA ALA A 168 -8.91 -9.24 -4.57
C ALA A 168 -9.07 -8.14 -3.53
N PHE A 169 -10.34 -7.84 -3.19
CA PHE A 169 -10.65 -7.13 -1.95
C PHE A 169 -10.42 -8.06 -0.77
N ALA A 170 -9.52 -7.70 0.14
CA ALA A 170 -9.16 -8.52 1.29
C ALA A 170 -10.06 -8.19 2.49
N GLU A 171 -9.99 -6.95 2.98
CA GLU A 171 -10.73 -6.48 4.15
C GLU A 171 -10.88 -4.95 4.17
N GLY A 172 -11.64 -4.45 5.14
CA GLY A 172 -11.82 -3.03 5.38
C GLY A 172 -13.06 -2.43 4.72
N LEU A 173 -12.97 -1.18 4.28
CA LEU A 173 -14.06 -0.45 3.63
C LEU A 173 -14.16 -0.87 2.15
N SER A 174 -15.20 -1.61 1.81
CA SER A 174 -15.42 -2.12 0.46
C SER A 174 -15.89 -1.07 -0.55
N ASP A 175 -16.34 0.10 -0.08
CA ASP A 175 -16.74 1.26 -0.89
C ASP A 175 -15.56 2.21 -1.20
N LYS A 176 -14.34 1.73 -0.94
CA LYS A 176 -13.07 2.39 -1.21
C LYS A 176 -12.30 1.59 -2.25
N GLN A 177 -11.35 2.24 -2.89
CA GLN A 177 -10.82 1.79 -4.16
C GLN A 177 -9.43 1.20 -4.06
N PHE A 178 -9.12 0.23 -4.90
CA PHE A 178 -7.80 -0.40 -5.01
C PHE A 178 -7.60 -0.90 -6.43
N GLY A 179 -6.36 -1.10 -6.87
CA GLY A 179 -6.10 -1.61 -8.21
C GLY A 179 -4.64 -1.50 -8.62
N ALA A 180 -4.40 -0.93 -9.79
CA ALA A 180 -3.09 -0.87 -10.41
C ALA A 180 -2.71 0.53 -10.90
N LEU A 181 -1.41 0.79 -10.86
CA LEU A 181 -0.71 1.91 -11.48
C LEU A 181 -0.14 1.41 -12.82
N LEU A 182 -0.44 2.11 -13.92
CA LEU A 182 -0.09 1.64 -15.26
C LEU A 182 1.05 2.42 -15.92
N ARG A 183 1.27 3.67 -15.51
CA ARG A 183 2.24 4.59 -16.10
C ARG A 183 2.68 5.60 -15.03
N PHE A 184 3.38 5.15 -14.00
CA PHE A 184 3.97 6.04 -13.01
C PHE A 184 5.26 6.65 -13.57
N VAL A 185 5.36 7.97 -13.57
CA VAL A 185 6.59 8.69 -13.94
C VAL A 185 6.91 9.66 -12.81
N ASP A 186 7.95 9.31 -12.06
CA ASP A 186 8.60 10.19 -11.08
C ASP A 186 9.38 11.28 -11.84
N GLN A 187 8.85 12.52 -11.87
CA GLN A 187 9.43 13.59 -12.69
C GLN A 187 10.62 14.29 -12.02
N ASN A 188 10.62 14.36 -10.69
CA ASN A 188 11.66 15.07 -9.94
C ASN A 188 12.75 14.11 -9.41
N GLY A 189 12.53 12.80 -9.50
CA GLY A 189 13.45 11.73 -9.16
C GLY A 189 13.65 11.53 -7.67
N ASP A 190 12.74 12.02 -6.83
CA ASP A 190 12.85 11.96 -5.38
C ASP A 190 12.27 10.68 -4.76
N SER A 191 11.69 9.81 -5.60
CA SER A 191 11.05 8.56 -5.19
C SER A 191 9.90 8.76 -4.21
N MET A 192 9.20 9.89 -4.31
CA MET A 192 7.94 10.16 -3.62
C MET A 192 6.78 10.14 -4.62
N LEU A 193 5.56 10.24 -4.08
CA LEU A 193 4.37 10.46 -4.90
C LEU A 193 3.92 11.90 -4.65
N ASP A 194 4.07 12.78 -5.63
CA ASP A 194 3.79 14.20 -5.45
C ASP A 194 3.11 14.86 -6.67
N ARG A 195 3.06 16.20 -6.64
CA ARG A 195 2.38 17.03 -7.63
C ARG A 195 3.07 17.00 -8.98
N GLU A 196 4.37 16.73 -9.00
CA GLU A 196 5.22 16.71 -10.17
C GLU A 196 5.07 15.40 -10.93
N ASP A 197 4.53 14.35 -10.33
CA ASP A 197 4.46 13.03 -10.95
C ASP A 197 3.30 12.84 -11.92
N TYR A 198 3.49 11.96 -12.90
CA TYR A 198 2.40 11.49 -13.75
C TYR A 198 1.93 10.11 -13.29
N LEU A 199 0.61 9.93 -13.21
CA LEU A 199 -0.02 8.66 -12.86
C LEU A 199 -1.20 8.35 -13.76
N LEU A 200 -1.28 7.10 -14.22
CA LEU A 200 -2.52 6.50 -14.70
C LEU A 200 -2.94 5.39 -13.74
N ILE A 201 -4.11 5.55 -13.13
CA ILE A 201 -4.66 4.61 -12.17
C ILE A 201 -5.87 3.89 -12.77
N LEU A 202 -5.93 2.58 -12.55
CA LEU A 202 -7.15 1.78 -12.68
C LEU A 202 -7.49 1.25 -11.29
N ALA A 203 -8.68 1.58 -10.77
CA ALA A 203 -9.11 1.06 -9.48
C ALA A 203 -10.53 0.50 -9.48
N PHE A 204 -10.78 -0.34 -8.50
CA PHE A 204 -11.99 -1.12 -8.30
C PHE A 204 -12.59 -0.80 -6.95
N ASP A 205 -13.91 -0.73 -6.90
CA ASP A 205 -14.72 -0.62 -5.69
C ASP A 205 -15.56 -1.90 -5.61
N SER A 206 -15.33 -2.67 -4.55
CA SER A 206 -15.94 -3.99 -4.37
C SER A 206 -17.41 -3.89 -3.96
N PHE A 207 -17.79 -2.86 -3.21
CA PHE A 207 -19.16 -2.63 -2.77
C PHE A 207 -20.10 -2.33 -3.95
N ALA A 208 -19.71 -1.36 -4.78
CA ALA A 208 -20.49 -0.98 -5.95
C ALA A 208 -20.21 -1.87 -7.18
N ASN A 209 -19.23 -2.78 -7.08
CA ASN A 209 -18.74 -3.63 -8.16
C ASN A 209 -18.44 -2.84 -9.45
N ARG A 210 -17.69 -1.76 -9.28
CA ARG A 210 -17.34 -0.80 -10.34
C ARG A 210 -15.84 -0.70 -10.49
N TRP A 211 -15.39 -0.39 -11.70
CA TRP A 211 -14.04 0.08 -11.97
C TRP A 211 -14.09 1.55 -12.34
N SER A 212 -12.99 2.25 -12.14
CA SER A 212 -12.80 3.64 -12.52
C SER A 212 -11.33 3.87 -12.85
N SER A 213 -11.06 4.86 -13.69
CA SER A 213 -9.70 5.23 -14.07
C SER A 213 -9.51 6.74 -14.02
N TRP A 214 -8.36 7.17 -13.54
CA TRP A 214 -7.99 8.57 -13.39
C TRP A 214 -6.58 8.80 -13.89
N VAL A 215 -6.32 10.04 -14.26
CA VAL A 215 -4.98 10.54 -14.50
C VAL A 215 -4.64 11.62 -13.49
N HIS A 216 -3.40 11.57 -13.01
CA HIS A 216 -2.72 12.69 -12.38
C HIS A 216 -1.76 13.33 -13.40
N VAL A 217 -1.92 14.62 -13.64
CA VAL A 217 -1.07 15.40 -14.55
C VAL A 217 -0.12 16.29 -13.75
N PRO A 218 1.20 16.20 -14.02
CA PRO A 218 2.20 17.06 -13.41
C PRO A 218 1.84 18.55 -13.50
N ASP A 219 2.04 19.27 -12.40
CA ASP A 219 1.95 20.74 -12.32
C ASP A 219 0.60 21.38 -12.68
N ALA A 220 -0.42 20.59 -13.04
CA ALA A 220 -1.71 21.12 -13.44
C ALA A 220 -2.45 21.78 -12.26
N VAL A 221 -3.29 22.78 -12.58
CA VAL A 221 -4.11 23.47 -11.56
C VAL A 221 -5.15 22.53 -10.95
N ARG A 222 -5.63 21.58 -11.75
CA ARG A 222 -6.48 20.46 -11.33
C ARG A 222 -5.81 19.19 -11.85
N PRO A 223 -4.90 18.59 -11.08
CA PRO A 223 -4.05 17.55 -11.61
C PRO A 223 -4.78 16.21 -11.74
N TRP A 224 -5.87 16.02 -11.00
CA TRP A 224 -6.71 14.83 -11.11
C TRP A 224 -7.90 15.04 -12.04
N TYR A 225 -8.13 14.08 -12.94
CA TYR A 225 -9.40 13.93 -13.66
C TYR A 225 -9.80 12.47 -13.88
N ASP A 226 -11.11 12.22 -13.85
CA ASP A 226 -11.71 10.95 -14.24
C ASP A 226 -11.65 10.77 -15.76
N ILE A 227 -11.17 9.62 -16.22
CA ILE A 227 -11.23 9.25 -17.64
C ILE A 227 -12.54 8.50 -17.94
N LYS A 228 -12.79 7.41 -17.20
CA LYS A 228 -13.89 6.49 -17.46
C LYS A 228 -14.15 5.58 -16.28
N SER A 229 -15.38 5.08 -16.19
CA SER A 229 -15.80 4.11 -15.20
C SER A 229 -16.86 3.17 -15.78
N GLY A 230 -17.11 2.06 -15.09
CA GLY A 230 -18.12 1.10 -15.49
C GLY A 230 -18.23 -0.10 -14.54
N PRO A 231 -19.12 -1.05 -14.84
CA PRO A 231 -19.27 -2.26 -14.03
C PRO A 231 -18.03 -3.16 -14.17
N ALA A 232 -17.42 -3.53 -13.05
CA ALA A 232 -16.21 -4.35 -13.02
C ALA A 232 -16.52 -5.84 -13.23
N GLY A 233 -17.52 -6.37 -12.53
CA GLY A 233 -17.77 -7.82 -12.52
C GLY A 233 -16.77 -8.58 -11.65
N MET A 234 -16.33 -7.93 -10.56
CA MET A 234 -15.50 -8.55 -9.54
C MET A 234 -16.23 -9.71 -8.87
N ARG A 235 -15.45 -10.73 -8.54
CA ARG A 235 -15.83 -11.81 -7.62
C ARG A 235 -15.89 -11.27 -6.19
N GLY A 236 -16.45 -12.07 -5.28
CA GLY A 236 -16.62 -11.70 -3.87
C GLY A 236 -15.31 -11.44 -3.13
N GLN A 237 -15.42 -11.05 -1.87
CA GLN A 237 -14.28 -10.83 -0.98
C GLN A 237 -13.33 -12.04 -0.97
N ASN A 238 -12.02 -11.78 -0.94
CA ASN A 238 -10.93 -12.76 -1.01
C ASN A 238 -10.95 -13.69 -2.22
N SER A 239 -11.80 -13.43 -3.23
CA SER A 239 -11.83 -14.20 -4.47
C SER A 239 -10.96 -13.49 -5.51
N PRO A 240 -9.84 -14.09 -5.95
CA PRO A 240 -8.95 -13.45 -6.92
C PRO A 240 -9.65 -13.17 -8.25
N ASN A 241 -9.39 -12.00 -8.81
CA ASN A 241 -9.78 -11.60 -10.17
C ASN A 241 -8.51 -11.37 -10.98
N ARG A 242 -8.44 -11.95 -12.17
CA ARG A 242 -7.25 -11.80 -13.00
C ARG A 242 -7.31 -10.47 -13.73
N LEU A 243 -6.51 -9.49 -13.32
CA LEU A 243 -6.32 -8.24 -14.06
C LEU A 243 -5.28 -8.49 -15.15
N GLU A 244 -5.60 -8.16 -16.39
CA GLU A 244 -4.66 -8.17 -17.52
C GLU A 244 -4.65 -6.78 -18.17
N VAL A 245 -3.45 -6.24 -18.40
CA VAL A 245 -3.24 -4.94 -19.04
C VAL A 245 -2.21 -5.08 -20.15
N LYS A 246 -2.62 -4.74 -21.37
CA LYS A 246 -1.78 -4.82 -22.57
C LYS A 246 -1.47 -3.43 -23.09
N ALA A 247 -0.24 -2.99 -22.93
CA ALA A 247 0.28 -1.81 -23.60
C ALA A 247 0.85 -2.21 -24.98
N THR A 248 0.42 -1.53 -26.04
CA THR A 248 0.79 -1.84 -27.43
C THR A 248 0.96 -0.55 -28.23
N ASN A 249 1.41 -0.69 -29.49
CA ASN A 249 1.61 0.43 -30.42
C ASN A 249 2.59 1.47 -29.86
N ASN A 250 3.77 1.01 -29.44
CA ASN A 250 4.79 1.80 -28.75
C ASN A 250 4.21 2.53 -27.53
N GLY A 251 3.40 1.82 -26.75
CA GLY A 251 2.78 2.33 -25.55
C GLY A 251 1.68 3.36 -25.76
N ARG A 252 1.19 3.55 -27.00
CA ARG A 252 0.10 4.49 -27.35
C ARG A 252 -1.31 3.91 -27.20
N MET A 253 -1.41 2.60 -26.94
CA MET A 253 -2.68 1.94 -26.62
C MET A 253 -2.54 1.10 -25.37
N ILE A 254 -3.55 1.12 -24.50
CA ILE A 254 -3.64 0.23 -23.33
C ILE A 254 -5.00 -0.47 -23.35
N ASP A 255 -5.02 -1.80 -23.44
CA ASP A 255 -6.25 -2.60 -23.34
C ASP A 255 -6.30 -3.29 -21.97
N VAL A 256 -7.42 -3.14 -21.27
CA VAL A 256 -7.59 -3.57 -19.88
C VAL A 256 -8.71 -4.61 -19.80
N PHE A 257 -8.38 -5.75 -19.20
CA PHE A 257 -9.29 -6.86 -18.97
C PHE A 257 -9.32 -7.21 -17.49
N LEU A 258 -10.50 -7.59 -17.00
CA LEU A 258 -10.67 -8.21 -15.70
C LEU A 258 -11.38 -9.54 -15.89
N ASN A 259 -10.74 -10.61 -15.44
CA ASN A 259 -11.10 -11.97 -15.80
C ASN A 259 -11.12 -12.11 -17.33
N ASP A 260 -12.28 -12.45 -17.92
CA ASP A 260 -12.44 -12.59 -19.37
C ASP A 260 -13.15 -11.41 -20.03
N LYS A 261 -13.37 -10.32 -19.28
CA LYS A 261 -14.13 -9.15 -19.73
C LYS A 261 -13.21 -7.98 -20.00
N ARG A 262 -13.24 -7.45 -21.23
CA ARG A 262 -12.62 -6.15 -21.53
C ARG A 262 -13.36 -5.03 -20.81
N LEU A 263 -12.64 -4.27 -20.00
CA LEU A 263 -13.16 -3.11 -19.29
C LEU A 263 -13.08 -1.85 -20.15
N VAL A 264 -11.91 -1.59 -20.73
CA VAL A 264 -11.63 -0.37 -21.48
C VAL A 264 -10.41 -0.55 -22.38
N LYS A 265 -10.41 0.18 -23.50
CA LYS A 265 -9.25 0.35 -24.37
C LYS A 265 -8.91 1.83 -24.42
N PHE A 266 -7.81 2.23 -23.81
CA PHE A 266 -7.29 3.59 -23.84
C PHE A 266 -6.41 3.83 -25.07
N THR A 267 -6.39 5.07 -25.54
CA THR A 267 -5.57 5.51 -26.67
C THR A 267 -5.04 6.92 -26.45
N ALA A 268 -3.82 7.17 -26.93
CA ALA A 268 -3.21 8.49 -27.03
C ALA A 268 -3.56 9.20 -28.36
N ASP A 269 -4.21 8.49 -29.27
CA ASP A 269 -4.55 8.95 -30.62
C ASP A 269 -6.05 9.24 -30.74
N ALA A 270 -6.46 9.83 -31.88
CA ALA A 270 -7.87 10.06 -32.17
C ALA A 270 -8.68 8.76 -32.01
N PRO A 271 -9.65 8.71 -31.07
CA PRO A 271 -10.25 7.45 -30.66
C PRO A 271 -11.17 6.87 -31.73
N GLN A 272 -11.05 5.56 -31.95
CA GLN A 272 -12.02 4.78 -32.72
C GLN A 272 -13.21 4.35 -31.85
N PRO A 273 -14.33 3.89 -32.44
CA PRO A 273 -15.46 3.38 -31.65
C PRO A 273 -15.04 2.29 -30.65
N GLY A 274 -15.36 2.53 -29.37
CA GLY A 274 -15.01 1.63 -28.26
C GLY A 274 -13.66 1.94 -27.59
N GLU A 275 -12.86 2.85 -28.14
CA GLU A 275 -11.66 3.38 -27.51
C GLU A 275 -11.99 4.60 -26.65
N THR A 276 -11.10 4.94 -25.73
CA THR A 276 -11.23 6.07 -24.82
C THR A 276 -9.94 6.87 -24.87
N LEU A 277 -10.05 8.13 -25.33
CA LEU A 277 -8.91 9.04 -25.37
C LEU A 277 -8.49 9.38 -23.94
N VAL A 278 -7.18 9.43 -23.73
CA VAL A 278 -6.56 10.03 -22.56
C VAL A 278 -5.69 11.17 -23.08
N GLU A 279 -6.04 12.40 -22.72
CA GLU A 279 -5.46 13.61 -23.33
C GLU A 279 -4.01 13.81 -22.91
N ASP A 280 -3.72 13.61 -21.63
CA ASP A 280 -2.38 13.69 -21.06
C ASP A 280 -1.80 12.27 -21.00
N TRP A 281 -0.96 11.93 -21.97
CA TRP A 281 -0.44 10.57 -22.13
C TRP A 281 1.06 10.49 -21.98
N MET A 282 1.53 9.50 -21.21
CA MET A 282 2.92 9.07 -21.18
C MET A 282 3.08 7.72 -21.89
N GLU A 283 4.05 7.62 -22.80
CA GLU A 283 4.30 6.41 -23.60
C GLU A 283 4.95 5.27 -22.79
N SER A 284 5.65 5.61 -21.72
CA SER A 284 6.27 4.67 -20.77
C SER A 284 6.12 5.15 -19.33
N GLY A 285 6.38 4.26 -18.37
CA GLY A 285 6.28 4.54 -16.94
C GLY A 285 6.26 3.24 -16.13
N ALA A 286 6.68 3.31 -14.87
CA ALA A 286 6.63 2.18 -13.96
C ALA A 286 5.19 1.70 -13.76
N VAL A 287 5.04 0.41 -13.49
CA VAL A 287 3.75 -0.18 -13.11
C VAL A 287 3.73 -0.44 -11.61
N GLY A 288 2.56 -0.63 -11.03
CA GLY A 288 2.45 -0.87 -9.60
C GLY A 288 1.04 -1.23 -9.15
N LEU A 289 0.90 -1.34 -7.84
CA LEU A 289 -0.33 -1.69 -7.15
C LEU A 289 -0.73 -0.52 -6.25
N VAL A 290 -2.02 -0.28 -6.08
CA VAL A 290 -2.49 0.90 -5.33
C VAL A 290 -3.69 0.58 -4.46
N ALA A 291 -3.69 1.15 -3.25
CA ALA A 291 -4.87 1.33 -2.41
C ALA A 291 -5.18 2.83 -2.35
N LEU A 292 -6.46 3.18 -2.53
CA LEU A 292 -6.93 4.56 -2.56
C LEU A 292 -7.81 4.88 -1.37
N ASP A 293 -7.73 6.14 -0.95
CA ASP A 293 -8.52 6.69 0.16
C ASP A 293 -8.19 5.97 1.47
N ARG A 294 -9.15 5.42 2.20
CA ARG A 294 -8.91 4.95 3.57
C ARG A 294 -9.44 3.57 3.83
N ARG A 295 -8.72 2.86 4.67
CA ARG A 295 -9.12 1.62 5.34
C ARG A 295 -9.56 0.52 4.39
N VAL A 296 -9.06 0.52 3.16
CA VAL A 296 -9.22 -0.58 2.20
C VAL A 296 -7.95 -1.40 2.20
N GLN A 297 -8.08 -2.72 2.23
CA GLN A 297 -6.96 -3.63 2.01
C GLN A 297 -7.22 -4.43 0.75
N ALA A 298 -6.25 -4.39 -0.15
CA ALA A 298 -6.21 -5.24 -1.33
C ALA A 298 -5.20 -6.37 -1.13
N ARG A 299 -5.49 -7.50 -1.76
CA ARG A 299 -4.60 -8.64 -1.88
C ARG A 299 -4.20 -8.79 -3.34
N TYR A 300 -2.92 -9.04 -3.56
CA TYR A 300 -2.34 -9.28 -4.88
C TYR A 300 -1.53 -10.57 -4.88
N ASP A 301 -1.67 -11.34 -5.95
CA ASP A 301 -0.99 -12.62 -6.15
C ASP A 301 -0.48 -12.69 -7.62
N ASN A 302 0.53 -13.52 -7.87
CA ASN A 302 0.96 -13.92 -9.22
C ASN A 302 1.18 -12.75 -10.20
N PHE A 303 1.99 -11.77 -9.81
CA PHE A 303 2.34 -10.67 -10.69
C PHE A 303 3.27 -11.15 -11.81
N VAL A 304 2.96 -10.76 -13.05
CA VAL A 304 3.80 -10.98 -14.23
C VAL A 304 3.79 -9.72 -15.09
N LEU A 305 4.97 -9.27 -15.51
CA LEU A 305 5.13 -8.27 -16.56
C LEU A 305 6.01 -8.85 -17.67
N GLU A 306 5.43 -9.01 -18.86
CA GLU A 306 6.13 -9.51 -20.04
C GLU A 306 6.29 -8.39 -21.07
N PRO A 307 7.52 -8.02 -21.46
CA PRO A 307 7.77 -7.12 -22.59
C PRO A 307 7.15 -7.67 -23.87
N LEU A 308 6.54 -6.78 -24.65
CA LEU A 308 6.01 -7.12 -25.98
C LEU A 308 6.89 -6.49 -27.07
N PRO A 309 6.92 -7.09 -28.28
CA PRO A 309 7.64 -6.52 -29.42
C PRO A 309 7.09 -5.16 -29.86
#